data_AF-A0A924CBL0-F1
#
_entry.id   AF-A0A924CBL0-F1
#
_cell.length_a   1.000
_cell.length_b   1.000
_cell.length_c   1.000
_cell.angle_alpha   90.00
_cell.angle_beta   90.00
_cell.angle_gamma   90.00
#
_symmetry.space_group_name_H-M   'P 1'
#
loop_
_entity.id
_entity.type
_entity.pdbx_description
1 polymer ?
#
loop_
_entity_poly.entity_id
_entity_poly.type
_entity_poly.pdbx_seq_one_letter_code
_entity_poly.pdbx_strand_id
1 'polypeptide(L)' 'PPELAADIYRRGIYITGGGALLRGLDKRLANKIKLPVHVADDPLKSVVRGTGIALKNYDRFPFVMR' A
#
# COMPACT_ATOMS: atom_id res chain seq x y z
N PRO A 1 3.99 15.03 12.33
CA PRO A 1 2.97 15.47 13.32
C PRO A 1 2.42 14.28 14.11
N PRO A 2 2.02 14.48 15.37
CA PRO A 2 1.45 13.43 16.21
C PRO A 2 0.24 12.72 15.57
N GLU A 3 -0.58 13.48 14.84
CA GLU A 3 -1.76 12.99 14.14
C GLU A 3 -1.43 11.96 13.05
N LEU A 4 -0.35 12.16 12.28
CA LEU A 4 0.10 11.19 11.27
C LEU A 4 0.62 9.90 11.91
N ALA A 5 1.34 10.02 13.04
CA ALA A 5 1.84 8.85 13.76
C ALA A 5 0.68 8.03 14.33
N ALA A 6 -0.34 8.70 14.88
CA ALA A 6 -1.56 8.05 15.36
C ALA A 6 -2.35 7.38 14.22
N ASP A 7 -2.43 8.00 13.04
CA ASP A 7 -3.11 7.42 11.87
C ASP A 7 -2.39 6.17 11.34
N ILE A 8 -1.05 6.21 11.24
CA ILE A 8 -0.23 5.04 10.90
C ILE A 8 -0.41 3.93 11.93
N TYR A 9 -0.46 4.26 13.22
CA TYR A 9 -0.65 3.27 14.27
C TYR A 9 -2.02 2.57 14.17
N ARG A 10 -3.06 3.30 13.75
CA ARG A 10 -4.42 2.76 13.57
C ARG A 10 -4.60 2.00 12.27
N ARG A 11 -4.15 2.55 11.14
CA ARG A 11 -4.37 1.99 9.79
C ARG A 11 -3.34 0.95 9.38
N GLY A 12 -2.16 0.99 9.99
CA GLY A 12 -1.08 0.06 9.70
C GLY A 12 -0.47 0.23 8.31
N ILE A 13 0.07 -0.87 7.80
CA ILE A 13 0.81 -0.95 6.54
C ILE A 13 0.05 -1.84 5.56
N TYR A 14 -0.07 -1.42 4.31
CA TYR A 14 -0.56 -2.27 3.23
C TYR A 14 0.61 -2.78 2.39
N ILE A 15 0.68 -4.09 2.18
CA ILE A 15 1.65 -4.74 1.29
C ILE A 15 0.96 -5.24 0.02
N THR A 16 1.67 -5.13 -1.10
CA THR A 16 1.17 -5.47 -2.43
C THR A 16 2.27 -6.12 -3.28
N GLY A 17 1.94 -6.56 -4.49
CA GLY A 17 2.83 -7.27 -5.40
C GLY A 17 2.86 -8.77 -5.12
N GLY A 18 3.59 -9.53 -5.95
CA GLY A 18 3.71 -10.98 -5.78
C GLY A 18 4.37 -11.40 -4.45
N GLY A 19 5.31 -10.58 -3.96
CA GLY A 19 5.97 -10.82 -2.67
C GLY A 19 5.00 -10.79 -1.47
N ALA A 20 3.90 -10.04 -1.56
CA ALA A 20 2.89 -9.99 -0.50
C ALA A 20 2.17 -11.33 -0.28
N LEU A 21 2.21 -12.24 -1.26
CA LEU A 21 1.59 -13.57 -1.19
C LEU A 21 2.49 -14.62 -0.53
N LEU A 22 3.72 -14.26 -0.14
CA LEU A 22 4.58 -15.15 0.63
C LEU A 22 3.90 -15.49 1.96
N ARG A 23 3.76 -16.79 2.23
CA ARG A 23 3.03 -17.32 3.39
C ARG A 23 3.56 -16.71 4.70
N GLY A 24 2.69 -15.96 5.38
CA GLY A 24 2.99 -15.38 6.69
C GLY A 24 3.91 -14.17 6.66
N LEU A 25 4.17 -13.56 5.49
CA LEU A 25 4.96 -12.34 5.39
C LEU A 25 4.29 -11.19 6.17
N ASP A 26 2.99 -11.01 6.00
CA ASP A 26 2.15 -10.09 6.75
C ASP A 26 2.35 -10.23 8.27
N LYS A 27 2.25 -11.46 8.79
CA LYS A 27 2.41 -11.77 10.22
C LYS A 27 3.84 -11.50 10.70
N ARG A 28 4.84 -11.88 9.90
CA ARG A 28 6.26 -11.62 10.21
C ARG A 28 6.54 -10.12 10.32
N LEU A 29 6.04 -9.34 9.37
CA LEU A 29 6.20 -7.89 9.36
C LEU A 29 5.44 -7.24 10.53
N ALA A 30 4.20 -7.65 10.79
CA ALA A 30 3.42 -7.15 11.92
C ALA A 30 4.13 -7.40 13.26
N ASN A 31 4.70 -8.59 13.44
CA ASN A 31 5.46 -8.95 14.64
C ASN A 31 6.74 -8.12 14.83
N LYS A 32 7.42 -7.76 13.74
CA LYS A 32 8.66 -6.99 13.76
C LYS A 32 8.42 -5.49 13.94
N ILE A 33 7.43 -4.94 13.22
CA ILE A 33 7.16 -3.51 13.14
C ILE A 33 6.22 -3.05 14.26
N LYS A 34 5.49 -3.99 14.89
CA LYS A 34 4.48 -3.70 15.92
C LYS A 34 3.35 -2.81 15.41
N LEU A 35 3.02 -2.96 14.14
CA LEU A 35 1.90 -2.31 13.47
C LEU A 35 1.05 -3.36 12.74
N PRO A 36 -0.26 -3.12 12.55
CA PRO A 36 -1.08 -3.94 11.66
C PRO A 36 -0.47 -3.97 10.25
N VAL A 37 -0.49 -5.15 9.62
CA VAL A 37 -0.05 -5.32 8.23
C VAL A 37 -1.16 -6.02 7.46
N HIS A 38 -1.53 -5.44 6.34
CA HIS A 38 -2.65 -5.86 5.49
C HIS A 38 -2.13 -6.22 4.10
N VAL A 39 -2.62 -7.31 3.53
CA VAL A 39 -2.40 -7.62 2.11
C VAL A 39 -3.48 -6.91 1.30
N ALA A 40 -3.09 -6.21 0.23
CA ALA A 40 -4.06 -5.58 -0.68
C ALA A 40 -5.00 -6.61 -1.32
N ASP A 41 -6.23 -6.21 -1.67
CA ASP A 41 -7.26 -7.13 -2.19
C ASP A 41 -6.87 -7.84 -3.51
N ASP A 42 -6.19 -7.12 -4.41
CA ASP A 42 -5.65 -7.68 -5.67
C ASP A 42 -4.18 -7.28 -5.82
N PRO A 43 -3.27 -7.88 -5.02
CA PRO A 43 -1.93 -7.37 -4.85
C PRO A 43 -1.09 -7.48 -6.13
N LEU A 44 -1.43 -8.43 -7.01
CA LEU A 44 -0.79 -8.61 -8.31
C LEU A 44 -1.17 -7.51 -9.32
N LYS A 45 -2.38 -6.95 -9.21
CA LYS A 45 -2.86 -5.91 -10.13
C LYS A 45 -2.83 -4.51 -9.55
N SER A 46 -2.52 -4.32 -8.26
CA SER A 46 -2.51 -3.00 -7.61
C SER A 46 -1.71 -1.95 -8.38
N VAL A 47 -0.52 -2.31 -8.88
CA VAL A 47 0.34 -1.36 -9.61
C VAL A 47 -0.33 -0.92 -10.92
N VAL A 48 -0.68 -1.86 -11.79
CA VAL A 48 -1.29 -1.53 -13.09
C VAL A 48 -2.64 -0.82 -12.93
N ARG A 49 -3.44 -1.19 -11.92
CA ARG A 49 -4.70 -0.50 -11.60
C ARG A 49 -4.44 0.93 -11.14
N GLY A 50 -3.48 1.14 -10.24
CA GLY A 50 -3.08 2.46 -9.77
C GLY A 50 -2.56 3.34 -10.91
N THR A 51 -1.69 2.80 -11.77
CA THR A 51 -1.21 3.48 -12.97
C THR A 51 -2.34 3.87 -13.90
N GLY A 52 -3.27 2.96 -14.18
CA GLY A 52 -4.44 3.26 -15.02
C GLY A 52 -5.36 4.34 -14.43
N ILE A 53 -5.54 4.36 -13.11
CA ILE A 53 -6.29 5.42 -12.42
C ILE A 53 -5.54 6.75 -12.53
N ALA A 54 -4.24 6.77 -12.28
CA ALA A 54 -3.43 7.98 -12.33
C ALA A 54 -3.43 8.61 -13.73
N LEU A 55 -3.27 7.81 -14.78
CA LEU A 55 -3.32 8.26 -16.18
C LEU A 55 -4.70 8.83 -16.56
N LYS A 56 -5.79 8.23 -16.08
CA LYS A 56 -7.16 8.76 -16.29
C LYS A 56 -7.44 10.06 -15.56
N ASN A 57 -6.67 10.38 -14.51
CA ASN A 57 -6.81 11.57 -13.68
C ASN A 57 -5.53 12.41 -13.74
N TYR A 58 -4.93 12.55 -14.93
CA TYR A 58 -3.64 13.20 -15.10
C TYR A 58 -3.64 14.67 -14.68
N ASP A 59 -4.81 15.32 -14.67
CA ASP A 59 -5.04 16.66 -14.13
C ASP A 59 -4.73 16.73 -12.62
N ARG A 60 -5.06 15.66 -11.88
CA ARG A 60 -4.74 15.52 -10.45
C ARG A 60 -3.31 15.04 -10.20
N PHE A 61 -2.70 14.41 -11.21
CA PHE A 61 -1.35 13.85 -11.15
C PHE A 61 -0.48 14.37 -12.31
N PRO A 62 -0.21 15.68 -12.37
CA PRO A 62 0.45 16.31 -13.52
C PRO A 62 1.87 15.78 -13.77
N PHE A 63 2.51 15.18 -12.77
CA PHE A 63 3.82 14.53 -12.90
C PHE A 63 3.80 13.24 -13.72
N VAL A 64 2.63 12.65 -14.00
CA VAL A 64 2.50 11.39 -14.75
C VAL A 64 2.61 11.60 -16.26
N MET A 65 2.23 12.79 -16.75
CA MET A 65 2.27 13.18 -18.18
C MET A 65 3.44 14.12 -18.51
N ARG A 66 4.32 14.38 -17.54
CA ARG A 66 5.48 15.26 -17.68
C ARG A 66 6.72 14.44 -17.99
#